data_AF-A0A117I977-F1
#
_entry.id   AF-A0A117I977-F1
#
_cell.length_a   1.000
_cell.length_b   1.000
_cell.length_c   1.000
_cell.angle_alpha   90.00
_cell.angle_beta   90.00
_cell.angle_gamma   90.00
#
_symmetry.space_group_name_H-M   'P 1'
#
loop_
_entity.id
_entity.type
_entity.pdbx_description
1 polymer ?
#
loop_
_entity_poly.entity_id
_entity_poly.type
_entity_poly.pdbx_seq_one_letter_code
_entity_poly.pdbx_strand_id
1 'polypeptide(L)'
;MPLTLKELKDWPPEIADLASSAREAAGNHTKSAEFYRSLMKASTWEGDGGNAARVGMETTAREHEATAEDLAKGATGMEHAHKDAVDVARRIKSILDYAAESPPVEVNESTNEVIPPDVSHMTKEYAARVATKVADLRAEIAAVLAAGELVDADLARAIAAATGGSTPDLKDGAPTPLPDGTVRRDDPARVRASAEAFEKVFGRLPTSPSDWSTAEALNPNSYDPKYQGVGPQIKVVRINPVPGQGVVRASQYIEQRDVISGPGTRDFGNNRTASPSFDPEDTKVTTYIDYENGIVVMRQNPSVELSSEGGPGQVKIGTPEGKVWQTPDGAVRIQYDAANPFAPGIAKDPPWPAGDHAWTVNGDLVFTPQQGGVRVDGTRTDYPSFEVYQDLPSGSTRTVLIDPAASGAGWGPIANLPYHHDVGAGGSAFAPFDTGGWNPKYDVKIPLPSTPFGSAANPPSVPIPTGPAQF
;
A
#
# COMPACT_ATOMS: atom_id res chain seq x y z
N MET A 1 -10.61 18.03 -24.09
CA MET A 1 -9.49 17.79 -25.04
C MET A 1 -8.58 16.78 -24.37
N PRO A 2 -7.98 15.82 -25.09
CA PRO A 2 -7.01 14.90 -24.47
C PRO A 2 -5.76 15.67 -24.02
N LEU A 3 -5.22 15.32 -22.85
CA LEU A 3 -3.96 15.89 -22.35
C LEU A 3 -2.81 15.68 -23.33
N THR A 4 -1.90 16.65 -23.41
CA THR A 4 -0.71 16.60 -24.27
C THR A 4 0.59 16.57 -23.47
N LEU A 5 1.64 15.96 -24.02
CA LEU A 5 2.98 15.96 -23.40
C LEU A 5 3.47 17.40 -23.15
N LYS A 6 3.12 18.32 -24.03
CA LYS A 6 3.44 19.74 -23.88
C LYS A 6 2.77 20.34 -22.64
N GLU A 7 1.45 20.17 -22.48
CA GLU A 7 0.72 20.67 -21.30
C GLU A 7 1.28 20.10 -20.00
N LEU A 8 1.56 18.79 -19.96
CA LEU A 8 2.09 18.12 -18.79
C LEU A 8 3.49 18.62 -18.37
N LYS A 9 4.31 19.07 -19.33
CA LYS A 9 5.62 19.69 -19.04
C LYS A 9 5.49 21.08 -18.44
N ASP A 10 4.41 21.79 -18.77
CA ASP A 10 4.19 23.17 -18.36
C ASP A 10 3.46 23.27 -17.00
N TRP A 11 2.84 22.18 -16.53
CA TRP A 11 2.11 22.13 -15.25
C TRP A 11 2.91 22.37 -13.97
N PRO A 12 4.14 21.85 -13.78
CA PRO A 12 4.83 21.95 -12.50
C PRO A 12 4.88 23.36 -11.89
N PRO A 13 5.28 24.43 -12.62
CA PRO A 13 5.28 25.79 -12.05
C PRO A 13 3.87 26.28 -11.69
N GLU A 14 2.86 26.03 -12.53
CA GLU A 14 1.49 26.49 -12.28
C GLU A 14 0.88 25.86 -11.02
N ILE A 15 1.11 24.56 -10.82
CA ILE A 15 0.62 23.85 -9.63
C ILE A 15 1.37 24.32 -8.38
N ALA A 16 2.68 24.61 -8.48
CA ALA A 16 3.45 25.16 -7.36
C ALA A 16 2.94 26.54 -6.93
N ASP A 17 2.67 27.42 -7.89
CA ASP A 17 2.16 28.77 -7.63
C ASP A 17 0.77 28.73 -6.99
N LEU A 18 -0.10 27.83 -7.45
CA LEU A 18 -1.41 27.61 -6.85
C LEU A 18 -1.29 27.10 -5.40
N ALA A 19 -0.42 26.11 -5.16
CA ALA A 19 -0.18 25.57 -3.81
C ALA A 19 0.33 26.65 -2.85
N SER A 20 1.30 27.47 -3.29
CA SER A 20 1.84 28.59 -2.51
C SER A 20 0.74 29.61 -2.18
N SER A 21 -0.07 29.98 -3.17
CA SER A 21 -1.16 30.93 -3.00
C SER A 21 -2.20 30.44 -1.99
N ALA A 22 -2.58 29.16 -2.05
CA ALA A 22 -3.49 28.55 -1.08
C ALA A 22 -2.90 28.55 0.35
N ARG A 23 -1.59 28.30 0.47
CA ARG A 23 -0.88 28.32 1.76
C ARG A 23 -0.82 29.72 2.37
N GLU A 24 -0.55 30.73 1.56
CA GLU A 24 -0.55 32.13 1.99
C GLU A 24 -1.96 32.58 2.41
N ALA A 25 -2.99 32.19 1.65
CA ALA A 25 -4.38 32.48 1.99
C ALA A 25 -4.76 31.83 3.34
N ALA A 26 -4.39 30.57 3.58
CA ALA A 26 -4.59 29.92 4.88
C ALA A 26 -3.93 30.72 6.02
N GLY A 27 -2.68 31.15 5.84
CA GLY A 27 -1.97 31.98 6.81
C GLY A 27 -2.64 33.33 7.10
N ASN A 28 -3.23 33.96 6.08
CA ASN A 28 -3.97 35.22 6.24
C ASN A 28 -5.29 35.04 7.01
N HIS A 29 -6.00 33.92 6.77
CA HIS A 29 -7.20 33.58 7.54
C HIS A 29 -6.86 33.30 9.02
N THR A 30 -5.78 32.56 9.31
CA THR A 30 -5.31 32.35 10.69
C THR A 30 -5.02 33.67 11.41
N LYS A 31 -4.27 34.58 10.77
CA LYS A 31 -3.98 35.91 11.35
C LYS A 31 -5.25 36.74 11.58
N SER A 32 -6.24 36.61 10.69
CA SER A 32 -7.53 37.30 10.84
C SER A 32 -8.32 36.77 12.05
N ALA A 33 -8.35 35.45 12.25
CA ALA A 33 -8.96 34.84 13.43
C ALA A 33 -8.28 35.30 14.73
N GLU A 34 -6.96 35.31 14.77
CA GLU A 34 -6.18 35.82 15.91
C GLU A 34 -6.49 37.29 16.20
N PHE A 35 -6.60 38.13 15.15
CA PHE A 35 -7.00 39.53 15.29
C PHE A 35 -8.37 39.67 15.94
N TYR A 36 -9.41 38.96 15.47
CA TYR A 36 -10.74 39.01 16.07
C TYR A 36 -10.75 38.53 17.53
N ARG A 37 -10.02 37.46 17.85
CA ARG A 37 -9.84 36.99 19.23
C ARG A 37 -9.12 38.03 20.11
N SER A 38 -8.15 38.76 19.55
CA SER A 38 -7.45 39.84 20.28
C SER A 38 -8.39 41.02 20.58
N LEU A 39 -9.24 41.42 19.63
CA LEU A 39 -10.24 42.47 19.82
C LEU A 39 -11.25 42.09 20.91
N MET A 40 -11.71 40.83 20.90
CA MET A 40 -12.60 40.32 21.95
C MET A 40 -11.99 40.45 23.34
N LYS A 41 -10.70 40.09 23.50
CA LYS A 41 -9.97 40.20 24.77
C LYS A 41 -9.74 41.65 25.22
N ALA A 42 -9.52 42.56 24.26
CA ALA A 42 -9.26 43.97 24.56
C ALA A 42 -10.54 44.79 24.80
N SER A 43 -11.71 44.29 24.37
CA SER A 43 -12.98 45.02 24.45
C SER A 43 -13.48 45.21 25.90
N THR A 44 -13.72 46.45 26.27
CA THR A 44 -14.28 46.85 27.58
C THR A 44 -15.77 47.19 27.52
N TRP A 45 -16.44 46.95 26.39
CA TRP A 45 -17.86 47.28 26.23
C TRP A 45 -18.75 46.30 27.00
N GLU A 46 -19.45 46.81 28.01
CA GLU A 46 -20.39 46.07 28.86
C GLU A 46 -21.84 46.13 28.36
N GLY A 47 -22.70 45.25 28.90
CA GLY A 47 -24.11 45.12 28.53
C GLY A 47 -24.37 44.20 27.34
N ASP A 48 -25.65 44.04 26.98
CA ASP A 48 -26.11 43.06 25.99
C ASP A 48 -25.51 43.29 24.59
N GLY A 49 -25.35 44.56 24.18
CA GLY A 49 -24.70 44.90 22.91
C GLY A 49 -23.22 44.51 22.85
N GLY A 50 -22.48 44.71 23.95
CA GLY A 50 -21.09 44.28 24.06
C GLY A 50 -20.93 42.76 24.08
N ASN A 51 -21.86 42.05 24.75
CA ASN A 51 -21.91 40.59 24.70
C ASN A 51 -22.20 40.06 23.29
N ALA A 52 -23.18 40.63 22.60
CA ALA A 52 -23.51 40.27 21.23
C ALA A 52 -22.33 40.50 20.27
N ALA A 53 -21.62 41.63 20.41
CA ALA A 53 -20.43 41.94 19.62
C ALA A 53 -19.30 40.92 19.83
N ARG A 54 -19.04 40.49 21.08
CA ARG A 54 -18.04 39.45 21.38
C ARG A 54 -18.41 38.10 20.79
N VAL A 55 -19.67 37.70 20.88
CA VAL A 55 -20.16 36.46 20.25
C VAL A 55 -20.03 36.50 18.73
N GLY A 56 -20.33 37.64 18.10
CA GLY A 56 -20.13 37.84 16.66
C GLY A 56 -18.66 37.71 16.26
N MET A 57 -17.75 38.38 16.97
CA MET A 57 -16.30 38.28 16.72
C MET A 57 -15.76 36.86 16.89
N GLU A 58 -16.19 36.12 17.92
CA GLU A 58 -15.83 34.72 18.13
C GLU A 58 -16.35 33.83 17.00
N THR A 59 -17.56 34.08 16.49
CA THR A 59 -18.13 33.33 15.37
C THR A 59 -17.32 33.57 14.10
N THR A 60 -17.03 34.83 13.77
CA THR A 60 -16.19 35.18 12.60
C THR A 60 -14.77 34.61 12.73
N ALA A 61 -14.18 34.60 13.94
CA ALA A 61 -12.88 33.99 14.17
C ALA A 61 -12.90 32.48 13.85
N ARG A 62 -13.96 31.76 14.26
CA ARG A 62 -14.12 30.33 13.95
C ARG A 62 -14.31 30.06 12.45
N GLU A 63 -15.04 30.91 11.75
CA GLU A 63 -15.20 30.80 10.29
C GLU A 63 -13.87 30.99 9.56
N HIS A 64 -13.06 31.95 10.00
CA HIS A 64 -11.69 32.11 9.49
C HIS A 64 -10.82 30.89 9.79
N GLU A 65 -10.91 30.30 10.98
CA GLU A 65 -10.17 29.08 11.34
C GLU A 65 -10.58 27.88 10.47
N ALA A 66 -11.87 27.66 10.26
CA ALA A 66 -12.37 26.60 9.38
C ALA A 66 -11.88 26.79 7.94
N THR A 67 -11.96 28.02 7.43
CA THR A 67 -11.46 28.35 6.08
C THR A 67 -9.95 28.16 5.97
N ALA A 68 -9.19 28.54 7.01
CA ALA A 68 -7.74 28.33 7.06
C ALA A 68 -7.39 26.83 7.04
N GLU A 69 -8.16 26.01 7.74
CA GLU A 69 -7.99 24.57 7.78
C GLU A 69 -8.22 23.93 6.41
N ASP A 70 -9.31 24.30 5.73
CA ASP A 70 -9.66 23.78 4.40
C ASP A 70 -8.63 24.22 3.34
N LEU A 71 -8.22 25.50 3.35
CA LEU A 71 -7.15 26.01 2.49
C LEU A 71 -5.81 25.31 2.76
N ALA A 72 -5.48 25.03 4.02
CA ALA A 72 -4.24 24.32 4.36
C ALA A 72 -4.26 22.86 3.88
N LYS A 73 -5.40 22.16 4.03
CA LYS A 73 -5.60 20.80 3.49
C LYS A 73 -5.47 20.79 1.97
N GLY A 74 -6.13 21.73 1.29
CA GLY A 74 -6.05 21.90 -0.15
C GLY A 74 -4.63 22.20 -0.62
N ALA A 75 -3.91 23.10 0.05
CA ALA A 75 -2.52 23.41 -0.26
C ALA A 75 -1.62 22.18 -0.17
N THR A 76 -1.77 21.35 0.87
CA THR A 76 -1.03 20.08 0.98
C THR A 76 -1.35 19.11 -0.16
N GLY A 77 -2.61 19.01 -0.59
CA GLY A 77 -2.98 18.24 -1.78
C GLY A 77 -2.32 18.76 -3.06
N MET A 78 -2.30 20.08 -3.26
CA MET A 78 -1.65 20.73 -4.41
C MET A 78 -0.12 20.53 -4.37
N GLU A 79 0.51 20.57 -3.19
CA GLU A 79 1.93 20.27 -3.00
C GLU A 79 2.29 18.82 -3.34
N HIS A 80 1.34 17.88 -3.24
CA HIS A 80 1.53 16.50 -3.70
C HIS A 80 1.38 16.40 -5.22
N ALA A 81 0.29 16.94 -5.77
CA ALA A 81 0.08 17.01 -7.22
C ALA A 81 1.27 17.68 -7.94
N HIS A 82 1.88 18.71 -7.33
CA HIS A 82 3.09 19.34 -7.85
C HIS A 82 4.28 18.36 -7.94
N LYS A 83 4.54 17.56 -6.90
CA LYS A 83 5.64 16.58 -6.92
C LYS A 83 5.43 15.55 -8.02
N ASP A 84 4.21 15.05 -8.15
CA ASP A 84 3.84 14.08 -9.19
C ASP A 84 3.94 14.71 -10.59
N ALA A 85 3.53 15.97 -10.76
CA ALA A 85 3.72 16.71 -12.00
C ALA A 85 5.20 16.86 -12.39
N VAL A 86 6.08 17.12 -11.42
CA VAL A 86 7.54 17.20 -11.63
C VAL A 86 8.08 15.85 -12.09
N ASP A 87 7.60 14.75 -11.53
CA ASP A 87 8.01 13.40 -11.91
C ASP A 87 7.51 13.03 -13.31
N VAL A 88 6.27 13.39 -13.65
CA VAL A 88 5.70 13.27 -15.02
C VAL A 88 6.54 14.06 -16.01
N ALA A 89 6.85 15.33 -15.73
CA ALA A 89 7.68 16.16 -16.60
C ALA A 89 9.09 15.57 -16.80
N ARG A 90 9.67 14.95 -15.76
CA ARG A 90 10.96 14.24 -15.85
C ARG A 90 10.86 13.01 -16.75
N ARG A 91 9.79 12.22 -16.65
CA ARG A 91 9.56 11.06 -17.53
C ARG A 91 9.37 11.49 -18.98
N ILE A 92 8.62 12.57 -19.23
CA ILE A 92 8.48 13.14 -20.58
C ILE A 92 9.86 13.51 -21.15
N LYS A 93 10.73 14.15 -20.34
CA LYS A 93 12.09 14.44 -20.78
C LYS A 93 12.85 13.18 -21.16
N SER A 94 12.78 12.12 -20.34
CA SER A 94 13.42 10.83 -20.66
C SER A 94 12.88 10.19 -21.93
N ILE A 95 11.57 10.31 -22.20
CA ILE A 95 10.96 9.84 -23.46
C ILE A 95 11.53 10.60 -24.66
N LEU A 96 11.65 11.93 -24.57
CA LEU A 96 12.19 12.77 -25.64
C LEU A 96 13.69 12.51 -25.87
N ASP A 97 14.45 12.32 -24.79
CA ASP A 97 15.87 11.95 -24.86
C ASP A 97 16.02 10.58 -25.54
N TYR A 98 15.24 9.58 -25.13
CA TYR A 98 15.23 8.25 -25.76
C TYR A 98 14.81 8.34 -27.23
N ALA A 99 13.80 9.14 -27.58
CA ALA A 99 13.35 9.33 -28.95
C ALA A 99 14.47 9.87 -29.86
N ALA A 100 15.30 10.79 -29.34
CA ALA A 100 16.42 11.39 -30.06
C ALA A 100 17.63 10.45 -30.24
N GLU A 101 17.79 9.41 -29.41
CA GLU A 101 18.87 8.42 -29.56
C GLU A 101 18.78 7.65 -30.89
N SER A 102 19.88 7.04 -31.36
CA SER A 102 19.85 6.27 -32.62
C SER A 102 19.18 4.89 -32.44
N PRO A 103 18.18 4.51 -33.26
CA PRO A 103 17.64 5.26 -34.40
C PRO A 103 16.69 6.38 -33.97
N PRO A 104 16.81 7.60 -34.54
CA PRO A 104 15.97 8.72 -34.13
C PRO A 104 14.52 8.50 -34.54
N VAL A 105 13.59 8.81 -33.65
CA VAL A 105 12.14 8.78 -33.86
C VAL A 105 11.58 10.13 -33.39
N GLU A 106 10.73 10.75 -34.18
CA GLU A 106 10.14 12.04 -33.81
C GLU A 106 8.91 11.83 -32.91
N VAL A 107 8.76 12.69 -31.90
CA VAL A 107 7.58 12.71 -31.01
C VAL A 107 6.99 14.11 -31.06
N ASN A 108 5.74 14.23 -31.50
CA ASN A 108 5.02 15.50 -31.51
C ASN A 108 4.37 15.73 -30.14
N GLU A 109 4.96 16.62 -29.33
CA GLU A 109 4.49 16.90 -27.96
C GLU A 109 3.08 17.51 -27.89
N SER A 110 2.58 18.09 -28.99
CA SER A 110 1.25 18.72 -29.03
C SER A 110 0.14 17.77 -29.52
N THR A 111 0.48 16.67 -30.19
CA THR A 111 -0.49 15.66 -30.65
C THR A 111 -0.29 14.29 -30.00
N ASN A 112 0.78 14.12 -29.22
CA ASN A 112 1.25 12.86 -28.63
C ASN A 112 1.63 11.79 -29.66
N GLU A 113 1.81 12.16 -30.93
CA GLU A 113 2.08 11.22 -32.00
C GLU A 113 3.57 10.85 -32.09
N VAL A 114 3.82 9.55 -32.25
CA VAL A 114 5.16 9.01 -32.57
C VAL A 114 5.28 8.85 -34.08
N ILE A 115 6.20 9.60 -34.67
CA ILE A 115 6.42 9.72 -36.11
C ILE A 115 7.70 8.93 -36.46
N PRO A 116 7.57 7.72 -37.07
CA PRO A 116 8.73 6.91 -37.43
C PRO A 116 9.49 7.53 -38.62
N PRO A 117 10.83 7.38 -38.67
CA PRO A 117 11.61 7.72 -39.86
C PRO A 117 11.28 6.79 -41.03
N ASP A 118 11.51 7.24 -42.27
CA ASP A 118 11.41 6.39 -43.46
C ASP A 118 12.54 5.35 -43.47
N VAL A 119 12.17 4.06 -43.40
CA VAL A 119 13.08 2.91 -43.38
C VAL A 119 13.05 2.10 -44.68
N SER A 120 12.35 2.57 -45.73
CA SER A 120 12.17 1.86 -47.00
C SER A 120 13.48 1.52 -47.73
N HIS A 121 14.53 2.30 -47.46
CA HIS A 121 15.88 2.14 -48.04
C HIS A 121 16.89 1.50 -47.07
N MET A 122 16.45 1.06 -45.88
CA MET A 122 17.33 0.56 -44.81
C MET A 122 17.36 -0.96 -44.75
N THR A 123 18.28 -1.53 -43.95
CA THR A 123 18.31 -2.97 -43.71
C THR A 123 17.09 -3.43 -42.92
N LYS A 124 16.68 -4.70 -43.09
CA LYS A 124 15.56 -5.29 -42.33
C LYS A 124 15.79 -5.21 -40.81
N GLU A 125 17.03 -5.37 -40.36
CA GLU A 125 17.43 -5.27 -38.95
C GLU A 125 17.25 -3.84 -38.41
N TYR A 126 17.61 -2.83 -39.19
CA TYR A 126 17.40 -1.43 -38.80
C TYR A 126 15.91 -1.09 -38.75
N ALA A 127 15.13 -1.52 -39.74
CA ALA A 127 13.69 -1.34 -39.78
C ALA A 127 12.99 -2.01 -38.57
N ALA A 128 13.44 -3.21 -38.17
CA ALA A 128 12.93 -3.89 -36.97
C ALA A 128 13.24 -3.11 -35.68
N ARG A 129 14.47 -2.57 -35.54
CA ARG A 129 14.84 -1.73 -34.40
C ARG A 129 14.00 -0.45 -34.30
N VAL A 130 13.72 0.20 -35.43
CA VAL A 130 12.82 1.37 -35.48
C VAL A 130 11.40 0.98 -35.05
N ALA A 131 10.87 -0.15 -35.54
CA ALA A 131 9.53 -0.61 -35.19
C ALA A 131 9.40 -0.91 -33.68
N THR A 132 10.39 -1.58 -33.07
CA THR A 132 10.42 -1.82 -31.61
C THR A 132 10.44 -0.51 -30.85
N LYS A 133 11.35 0.41 -31.20
CA LYS A 133 11.46 1.71 -30.53
C LYS A 133 10.18 2.55 -30.62
N VAL A 134 9.49 2.51 -31.77
CA VAL A 134 8.19 3.19 -31.95
C VAL A 134 7.12 2.59 -31.04
N ALA A 135 7.09 1.26 -30.87
CA ALA A 135 6.17 0.61 -29.95
C ALA A 135 6.45 1.00 -28.50
N ASP A 136 7.73 1.00 -28.09
CA ASP A 136 8.16 1.39 -26.74
C ASP A 136 7.79 2.85 -26.45
N LEU A 137 8.10 3.77 -27.37
CA LEU A 137 7.74 5.19 -27.24
C LEU A 137 6.23 5.40 -27.12
N ARG A 138 5.42 4.68 -27.90
CA ARG A 138 3.95 4.76 -27.80
C ARG A 138 3.44 4.28 -26.44
N ALA A 139 4.01 3.20 -25.92
CA ALA A 139 3.65 2.67 -24.61
C ALA A 139 4.04 3.63 -23.48
N GLU A 140 5.24 4.21 -23.53
CA GLU A 140 5.71 5.19 -22.55
C GLU A 140 4.96 6.53 -22.63
N ILE A 141 4.58 7.00 -23.82
CA ILE A 141 3.72 8.18 -23.96
C ILE A 141 2.35 7.92 -23.37
N ALA A 142 1.72 6.78 -23.68
CA ALA A 142 0.42 6.42 -23.08
C ALA A 142 0.49 6.35 -21.55
N ALA A 143 1.60 5.82 -21.02
CA ALA A 143 1.87 5.79 -19.58
C ALA A 143 1.90 7.17 -18.93
N VAL A 144 2.68 8.07 -19.52
CA VAL A 144 2.89 9.42 -19.00
C VAL A 144 1.60 10.24 -19.09
N LEU A 145 0.81 10.06 -20.14
CA LEU A 145 -0.49 10.70 -20.27
C LEU A 145 -1.46 10.24 -19.18
N ALA A 146 -1.50 8.93 -18.89
CA ALA A 146 -2.30 8.39 -17.79
C ALA A 146 -1.85 8.92 -16.43
N ALA A 147 -0.54 9.05 -16.19
CA ALA A 147 0.00 9.69 -14.99
C ALA A 147 -0.34 11.19 -14.93
N GLY A 148 -0.43 11.86 -16.08
CA GLY A 148 -0.93 13.23 -16.18
C GLY A 148 -2.39 13.38 -15.77
N GLU A 149 -3.27 12.50 -16.24
CA GLU A 149 -4.70 12.49 -15.83
C GLU A 149 -4.85 12.30 -14.31
N LEU A 150 -3.92 11.57 -13.67
CA LEU A 150 -3.87 11.45 -12.21
C LEU A 150 -3.54 12.76 -11.52
N VAL A 151 -2.49 13.44 -11.98
CA VAL A 151 -2.09 14.75 -11.45
C VAL A 151 -3.26 15.74 -11.57
N ASP A 152 -3.96 15.77 -12.70
CA ASP A 152 -5.16 16.60 -12.89
C ASP A 152 -6.25 16.26 -11.87
N ALA A 153 -6.52 14.97 -11.69
CA ALA A 153 -7.52 14.49 -10.75
C ALA A 153 -7.19 14.79 -9.28
N ASP A 154 -5.93 14.61 -8.87
CA ASP A 154 -5.43 14.96 -7.53
C ASP A 154 -5.50 16.46 -7.30
N LEU A 155 -5.10 17.25 -8.29
CA LEU A 155 -5.20 18.70 -8.26
C LEU A 155 -6.66 19.15 -8.12
N ALA A 156 -7.58 18.55 -8.88
CA ALA A 156 -9.00 18.86 -8.80
C ALA A 156 -9.59 18.53 -7.42
N ARG A 157 -9.20 17.40 -6.81
CA ARG A 157 -9.57 17.06 -5.42
C ARG A 157 -9.01 18.07 -4.42
N ALA A 158 -7.76 18.48 -4.58
CA ALA A 158 -7.11 19.45 -3.71
C ALA A 158 -7.80 20.82 -3.79
N ILE A 159 -8.19 21.25 -5.00
CA ILE A 159 -9.00 22.45 -5.22
C ILE A 159 -10.39 22.32 -4.57
N ALA A 160 -11.05 21.16 -4.71
CA ALA A 160 -12.34 20.92 -4.07
C ALA A 160 -12.24 21.01 -2.55
N ALA A 161 -11.20 20.42 -1.95
CA ALA A 161 -10.92 20.52 -0.51
C ALA A 161 -10.66 21.96 -0.07
N ALA A 162 -9.92 22.74 -0.85
CA ALA A 162 -9.65 24.16 -0.56
C ALA A 162 -10.91 25.04 -0.61
N THR A 163 -11.91 24.64 -1.40
CA THR A 163 -13.09 25.46 -1.71
C THR A 163 -14.39 24.95 -1.09
N GLY A 164 -14.36 23.83 -0.36
CA GLY A 164 -15.55 23.17 0.17
C GLY A 164 -16.47 22.58 -0.92
N GLY A 165 -15.94 22.35 -2.13
CA GLY A 165 -16.66 21.78 -3.25
C GLY A 165 -16.82 20.26 -3.17
N SER A 166 -17.79 19.70 -3.91
CA SER A 166 -17.91 18.25 -4.06
C SER A 166 -16.71 17.70 -4.83
N THR A 167 -16.08 16.65 -4.30
CA THR A 167 -14.99 15.94 -4.98
C THR A 167 -15.46 15.39 -6.33
N PRO A 168 -14.75 15.66 -7.45
CA PRO A 168 -15.09 15.08 -8.73
C PRO A 168 -15.11 13.55 -8.66
N ASP A 169 -16.21 12.95 -9.11
CA ASP A 169 -16.30 11.50 -9.32
C ASP A 169 -15.45 11.16 -10.53
N LEU A 170 -14.33 10.48 -10.30
CA LEU A 170 -13.49 10.03 -11.38
C LEU A 170 -14.15 8.81 -12.03
N LYS A 171 -14.98 9.00 -13.03
CA LYS A 171 -15.41 7.87 -13.87
C LYS A 171 -14.39 7.62 -14.98
N ASP A 172 -14.19 6.34 -15.28
CA ASP A 172 -13.69 5.82 -16.58
C ASP A 172 -12.18 5.75 -16.83
N GLY A 173 -11.43 5.10 -15.93
CA GLY A 173 -10.13 4.51 -16.28
C GLY A 173 -10.10 3.03 -15.91
N ALA A 174 -9.86 2.12 -16.86
CA ALA A 174 -9.50 0.75 -16.53
C ALA A 174 -7.99 0.70 -16.25
N PRO A 175 -7.54 0.00 -15.20
CA PRO A 175 -6.13 -0.16 -14.91
C PRO A 175 -5.36 -0.73 -16.11
N THR A 176 -4.24 -0.12 -16.47
CA THR A 176 -3.47 -0.46 -17.68
C THR A 176 -2.51 -1.63 -17.41
N PRO A 177 -2.71 -2.81 -18.03
CA PRO A 177 -1.82 -3.96 -17.85
C PRO A 177 -0.49 -3.75 -18.58
N LEU A 178 0.60 -4.14 -17.92
CA LEU A 178 1.93 -4.29 -18.48
C LEU A 178 2.02 -5.59 -19.31
N PRO A 179 3.05 -5.76 -20.16
CA PRO A 179 3.23 -6.96 -20.98
C PRO A 179 3.31 -8.28 -20.20
N ASP A 180 3.71 -8.21 -18.93
CA ASP A 180 3.75 -9.36 -18.02
C ASP A 180 2.43 -9.62 -17.29
N GLY A 181 1.40 -8.82 -17.58
CA GLY A 181 0.08 -8.88 -16.95
C GLY A 181 -0.04 -8.05 -15.67
N THR A 182 1.04 -7.53 -15.09
CA THR A 182 0.92 -6.72 -13.86
C THR A 182 0.42 -5.31 -14.18
N VAL A 183 -0.17 -4.61 -13.20
CA VAL A 183 -0.54 -3.19 -13.36
C VAL A 183 0.41 -2.33 -12.55
N ARG A 184 0.85 -1.21 -13.13
CA ARG A 184 1.74 -0.29 -12.41
C ARG A 184 1.05 0.27 -11.17
N ARG A 185 1.84 0.48 -10.12
CA ARG A 185 1.35 1.10 -8.87
C ARG A 185 0.81 2.51 -9.04
N ASP A 186 1.35 3.25 -10.00
CA ASP A 186 0.92 4.59 -10.36
C ASP A 186 -0.28 4.58 -11.32
N ASP A 187 -0.99 3.46 -11.47
CA ASP A 187 -2.20 3.42 -12.27
C ASP A 187 -3.37 4.18 -11.59
N PRO A 188 -4.06 5.10 -12.30
CA PRO A 188 -5.10 5.94 -11.74
C PRO A 188 -6.23 5.22 -11.01
N ALA A 189 -6.73 4.14 -11.61
CA ALA A 189 -7.87 3.42 -11.08
C ALA A 189 -7.46 2.59 -9.86
N ARG A 190 -6.23 2.07 -9.89
CA ARG A 190 -5.63 1.37 -8.77
C ARG A 190 -5.40 2.31 -7.58
N VAL A 191 -4.72 3.44 -7.79
CA VAL A 191 -4.42 4.45 -6.77
C VAL A 191 -5.70 4.91 -6.07
N ARG A 192 -6.78 5.13 -6.84
CA ARG A 192 -8.08 5.52 -6.28
C ARG A 192 -8.70 4.42 -5.41
N ALA A 193 -8.73 3.18 -5.89
CA ALA A 193 -9.27 2.07 -5.12
C ALA A 193 -8.50 1.86 -3.81
N SER A 194 -7.17 2.07 -3.82
CA SER A 194 -6.34 2.09 -2.62
C SER A 194 -6.76 3.23 -1.67
N ALA A 195 -6.88 4.46 -2.18
CA ALA A 195 -7.26 5.63 -1.39
C ALA A 195 -8.67 5.48 -0.77
N GLU A 196 -9.65 5.00 -1.53
CA GLU A 196 -11.01 4.73 -1.04
C GLU A 196 -11.02 3.64 0.04
N ALA A 197 -10.21 2.59 -0.11
CA ALA A 197 -10.10 1.52 0.89
C ALA A 197 -9.46 2.04 2.17
N PHE A 198 -8.43 2.89 2.06
CA PHE A 198 -7.81 3.57 3.19
C PHE A 198 -8.82 4.50 3.90
N GLU A 199 -9.53 5.33 3.15
CA GLU A 199 -10.53 6.25 3.69
C GLU A 199 -11.66 5.51 4.43
N LYS A 200 -12.12 4.37 3.92
CA LYS A 200 -13.10 3.54 4.62
C LYS A 200 -12.63 3.06 6.01
N VAL A 201 -11.33 2.84 6.19
CA VAL A 201 -10.75 2.35 7.45
C VAL A 201 -10.44 3.51 8.42
N PHE A 202 -10.00 4.65 7.90
CA PHE A 202 -9.45 5.75 8.71
C PHE A 202 -10.29 7.04 8.71
N GLY A 203 -11.30 7.16 7.84
CA GLY A 203 -12.13 8.36 7.71
C GLY A 203 -11.40 9.57 7.12
N ARG A 204 -10.24 9.36 6.50
CA ARG A 204 -9.43 10.38 5.83
C ARG A 204 -8.70 9.78 4.63
N LEU A 205 -8.37 10.61 3.64
CA LEU A 205 -7.52 10.21 2.52
C LEU A 205 -6.07 9.93 2.94
N PRO A 206 -5.34 9.09 2.19
CA PRO A 206 -3.91 8.90 2.41
C PRO A 206 -3.14 10.19 2.05
N THR A 207 -2.18 10.56 2.90
CA THR A 207 -1.41 11.81 2.77
C THR A 207 0.09 11.63 2.99
N SER A 208 0.53 10.49 3.51
CA SER A 208 1.94 10.19 3.74
C SER A 208 2.39 8.95 2.95
N PRO A 209 3.71 8.74 2.76
CA PRO A 209 4.22 7.49 2.19
C PRO A 209 3.74 6.24 2.95
N SER A 210 3.66 6.33 4.29
CA SER A 210 3.10 5.25 5.13
C SER A 210 1.63 5.01 4.83
N ASP A 211 0.83 6.07 4.71
CA ASP A 211 -0.59 5.95 4.37
C ASP A 211 -0.78 5.25 3.03
N TRP A 212 0.01 5.62 2.02
CA TRP A 212 -0.05 5.00 0.69
C TRP A 212 0.41 3.54 0.71
N SER A 213 1.44 3.20 1.50
CA SER A 213 1.85 1.82 1.70
C SER A 213 0.72 0.96 2.29
N THR A 214 0.00 1.51 3.27
CA THR A 214 -1.18 0.86 3.89
C THR A 214 -2.39 0.83 2.94
N ALA A 215 -2.62 1.89 2.16
CA ALA A 215 -3.69 1.98 1.17
C ALA A 215 -3.57 0.87 0.11
N GLU A 216 -2.36 0.62 -0.38
CA GLU A 216 -2.09 -0.48 -1.32
C GLU A 216 -2.37 -1.86 -0.73
N ALA A 217 -2.04 -2.08 0.55
CA ALA A 217 -2.35 -3.33 1.24
C ALA A 217 -3.88 -3.53 1.41
N LEU A 218 -4.63 -2.44 1.58
CA LEU A 218 -6.08 -2.42 1.74
C LEU A 218 -6.86 -2.48 0.41
N ASN A 219 -6.20 -2.32 -0.74
CA ASN A 219 -6.87 -2.30 -2.05
C ASN A 219 -7.61 -3.63 -2.30
N PRO A 220 -8.96 -3.63 -2.41
CA PRO A 220 -9.76 -4.85 -2.46
C PRO A 220 -9.79 -5.50 -3.85
N ASN A 221 -9.12 -4.91 -4.84
CA ASN A 221 -9.13 -5.37 -6.21
C ASN A 221 -7.83 -6.11 -6.56
N SER A 222 -7.96 -6.94 -7.58
CA SER A 222 -6.85 -7.54 -8.32
C SER A 222 -6.89 -7.04 -9.76
N TYR A 223 -5.72 -6.72 -10.28
CA TYR A 223 -5.50 -6.11 -11.57
C TYR A 223 -4.72 -7.01 -12.52
N ASP A 224 -3.97 -7.99 -12.01
CA ASP A 224 -3.31 -8.98 -12.85
C ASP A 224 -4.36 -9.88 -13.54
N PRO A 225 -4.38 -9.96 -14.88
CA PRO A 225 -5.33 -10.77 -15.65
C PRO A 225 -5.39 -12.23 -15.22
N LYS A 226 -4.31 -12.79 -14.65
CA LYS A 226 -4.31 -14.18 -14.15
C LYS A 226 -5.37 -14.41 -13.06
N TYR A 227 -5.75 -13.38 -12.34
CA TYR A 227 -6.77 -13.45 -11.28
C TYR A 227 -8.21 -13.32 -11.79
N GLN A 228 -8.43 -13.04 -13.09
CA GLN A 228 -9.77 -13.02 -13.71
C GLN A 228 -10.78 -12.14 -12.95
N GLY A 229 -10.32 -11.02 -12.37
CA GLY A 229 -11.13 -10.09 -11.59
C GLY A 229 -11.50 -10.55 -10.16
N VAL A 230 -11.02 -11.72 -9.71
CA VAL A 230 -11.17 -12.16 -8.33
C VAL A 230 -10.22 -11.35 -7.46
N GLY A 231 -10.76 -10.56 -6.51
CA GLY A 231 -9.95 -9.77 -5.58
C GLY A 231 -9.32 -10.58 -4.44
N PRO A 232 -8.36 -9.99 -3.71
CA PRO A 232 -7.80 -10.56 -2.49
C PRO A 232 -8.83 -10.66 -1.36
N GLN A 233 -8.54 -11.51 -0.38
CA GLN A 233 -9.19 -11.47 0.92
C GLN A 233 -8.33 -10.67 1.90
N ILE A 234 -8.91 -9.59 2.44
CA ILE A 234 -8.22 -8.67 3.34
C ILE A 234 -8.85 -8.77 4.73
N LYS A 235 -7.99 -8.84 5.75
CA LYS A 235 -8.37 -8.82 7.16
C LYS A 235 -7.51 -7.84 7.93
N VAL A 236 -8.09 -7.27 8.98
CA VAL A 236 -7.50 -6.12 9.67
C VAL A 236 -7.67 -6.24 11.19
N VAL A 237 -6.68 -5.76 11.95
CA VAL A 237 -6.72 -5.55 13.41
C VAL A 237 -6.12 -4.19 13.73
N ARG A 238 -6.73 -3.43 14.65
CA ARG A 238 -6.13 -2.21 15.21
C ARG A 238 -5.17 -2.54 16.35
N ILE A 239 -4.05 -1.86 16.36
CA ILE A 239 -3.04 -1.88 17.42
C ILE A 239 -2.82 -0.43 17.91
N ASN A 240 -2.12 -0.25 19.03
CA ASN A 240 -1.68 1.08 19.41
C ASN A 240 -0.57 1.54 18.44
N PRO A 241 -0.63 2.79 17.95
CA PRO A 241 0.45 3.36 17.16
C PRO A 241 1.78 3.36 17.92
N VAL A 242 2.88 3.22 17.19
CA VAL A 242 4.26 3.39 17.68
C VAL A 242 4.95 4.40 16.76
N PRO A 243 4.75 5.71 17.00
CA PRO A 243 5.20 6.76 16.07
C PRO A 243 6.71 6.71 15.79
N GLY A 244 7.08 6.98 14.54
CA GLY A 244 8.46 6.96 14.07
C GLY A 244 8.92 5.61 13.50
N GLN A 245 8.11 4.55 13.63
CA GLN A 245 8.45 3.22 13.12
C GLN A 245 7.93 2.95 11.70
N GLY A 246 7.07 3.82 11.16
CA GLY A 246 6.59 3.70 9.78
C GLY A 246 5.79 2.42 9.54
N VAL A 247 5.98 1.81 8.37
CA VAL A 247 5.25 0.59 7.95
C VAL A 247 6.22 -0.56 7.78
N VAL A 248 5.94 -1.69 8.43
CA VAL A 248 6.63 -2.95 8.18
C VAL A 248 5.81 -3.76 7.18
N ARG A 249 6.43 -4.11 6.06
CA ARG A 249 5.83 -4.92 5.00
C ARG A 249 6.47 -6.28 4.97
N ALA A 250 5.69 -7.31 5.24
CA ALA A 250 6.10 -8.70 5.15
C ALA A 250 5.36 -9.38 4.00
N SER A 251 6.07 -10.13 3.17
CA SER A 251 5.50 -10.85 2.02
C SER A 251 5.95 -12.29 1.99
N GLN A 252 5.02 -13.16 1.59
CA GLN A 252 5.24 -14.56 1.30
C GLN A 252 4.95 -14.81 -0.18
N TYR A 253 5.96 -15.25 -0.92
CA TYR A 253 5.92 -15.33 -2.37
C TYR A 253 6.60 -16.58 -2.91
N ILE A 254 6.08 -17.08 -4.03
CA ILE A 254 6.61 -18.26 -4.70
C ILE A 254 7.52 -17.80 -5.83
N GLU A 255 8.82 -18.09 -5.71
CA GLU A 255 9.82 -17.68 -6.71
C GLU A 255 9.60 -18.30 -8.09
N GLN A 256 9.01 -19.49 -8.13
CA GLN A 256 8.75 -20.21 -9.37
C GLN A 256 7.56 -19.62 -10.11
N ARG A 257 7.51 -19.84 -11.43
CA ARG A 257 6.32 -19.58 -12.24
C ARG A 257 5.11 -20.37 -11.74
N ASP A 258 5.32 -21.63 -11.37
CA ASP A 258 4.26 -22.55 -10.99
C ASP A 258 4.79 -23.72 -10.15
N VAL A 259 3.91 -24.27 -9.30
CA VAL A 259 4.24 -25.29 -8.29
C VAL A 259 3.15 -26.36 -8.22
N ILE A 260 3.50 -27.56 -7.75
CA ILE A 260 2.54 -28.65 -7.56
C ILE A 260 1.62 -28.32 -6.38
N SER A 261 0.31 -28.31 -6.63
CA SER A 261 -0.72 -28.03 -5.63
C SER A 261 -1.55 -29.27 -5.25
N GLY A 262 -1.48 -30.33 -6.04
CA GLY A 262 -2.19 -31.58 -5.83
C GLY A 262 -1.86 -32.64 -6.89
N PRO A 263 -2.51 -33.82 -6.84
CA PRO A 263 -2.29 -34.88 -7.83
C PRO A 263 -2.62 -34.42 -9.26
N GLY A 264 -1.59 -34.19 -10.07
CA GLY A 264 -1.74 -33.76 -11.47
C GLY A 264 -2.10 -32.28 -11.64
N THR A 265 -2.19 -31.50 -10.56
CA THR A 265 -2.53 -30.08 -10.59
C THR A 265 -1.34 -29.22 -10.19
N ARG A 266 -1.29 -28.00 -10.73
CA ARG A 266 -0.26 -27.01 -10.44
C ARG A 266 -0.92 -25.65 -10.27
N ASP A 267 -0.37 -24.84 -9.38
CA ASP A 267 -0.81 -23.46 -9.20
C ASP A 267 0.28 -22.50 -9.65
N PHE A 268 -0.11 -21.34 -10.17
CA PHE A 268 0.81 -20.26 -10.47
C PHE A 268 1.50 -19.78 -9.19
N GLY A 269 2.81 -19.63 -9.27
CA GLY A 269 3.61 -18.89 -8.30
C GLY A 269 3.58 -17.38 -8.59
N ASN A 270 4.63 -16.67 -8.17
CA ASN A 270 4.80 -15.24 -8.42
C ASN A 270 5.86 -14.95 -9.49
N ASN A 271 6.72 -15.94 -9.82
CA ASN A 271 7.76 -15.79 -10.83
C ASN A 271 8.68 -14.58 -10.60
N ARG A 272 9.08 -14.36 -9.34
CA ARG A 272 9.88 -13.21 -8.94
C ARG A 272 10.91 -13.56 -7.87
N THR A 273 11.89 -12.69 -7.70
CA THR A 273 12.80 -12.72 -6.56
C THR A 273 12.35 -11.73 -5.48
N ALA A 274 13.09 -11.69 -4.37
CA ALA A 274 12.89 -10.68 -3.35
C ALA A 274 13.03 -9.26 -3.94
N SER A 275 12.19 -8.34 -3.48
CA SER A 275 12.15 -6.97 -3.98
C SER A 275 11.72 -5.98 -2.88
N PRO A 276 12.53 -4.97 -2.54
CA PRO A 276 12.14 -3.95 -1.57
C PRO A 276 10.93 -3.13 -2.03
N SER A 277 10.62 -3.13 -3.33
CA SER A 277 9.46 -2.49 -3.93
C SER A 277 8.37 -3.49 -4.35
N PHE A 278 8.34 -4.70 -3.78
CA PHE A 278 7.34 -5.73 -4.14
C PHE A 278 5.92 -5.20 -4.02
N ASP A 279 5.10 -5.41 -5.04
CA ASP A 279 3.68 -5.08 -5.03
C ASP A 279 2.87 -6.03 -4.14
N PRO A 280 1.93 -5.57 -3.28
CA PRO A 280 1.08 -6.47 -2.51
C PRO A 280 0.35 -7.50 -3.36
N GLU A 281 -0.02 -7.18 -4.60
CA GLU A 281 -0.69 -8.10 -5.54
C GLU A 281 0.26 -9.18 -6.09
N ASP A 282 1.56 -8.88 -6.15
CA ASP A 282 2.59 -9.80 -6.61
C ASP A 282 3.15 -10.68 -5.47
N THR A 283 2.24 -11.19 -4.63
CA THR A 283 2.56 -12.05 -3.48
C THR A 283 1.50 -13.13 -3.33
N LYS A 284 1.69 -14.09 -2.42
CA LYS A 284 0.60 -15.00 -2.00
C LYS A 284 -0.10 -14.46 -0.77
N VAL A 285 0.68 -14.07 0.23
CA VAL A 285 0.19 -13.51 1.48
C VAL A 285 1.08 -12.34 1.86
N THR A 286 0.49 -11.24 2.30
CA THR A 286 1.22 -10.15 2.93
C THR A 286 0.67 -9.83 4.31
N THR A 287 1.56 -9.30 5.14
CA THR A 287 1.20 -8.70 6.42
C THR A 287 1.88 -7.34 6.52
N TYR A 288 1.07 -6.29 6.70
CA TYR A 288 1.53 -4.92 6.87
C TYR A 288 1.27 -4.51 8.31
N ILE A 289 2.29 -4.03 9.00
CA ILE A 289 2.17 -3.44 10.34
C ILE A 289 2.46 -1.96 10.17
N ASP A 290 1.39 -1.17 10.17
CA ASP A 290 1.48 0.27 10.12
C ASP A 290 1.49 0.81 11.55
N TYR A 291 2.69 1.12 12.03
CA TYR A 291 2.88 1.68 13.35
C TYR A 291 2.46 3.15 13.43
N GLU A 292 2.37 3.87 12.32
CA GLU A 292 1.92 5.28 12.33
C GLU A 292 0.40 5.35 12.49
N ASN A 293 -0.33 4.52 11.76
CA ASN A 293 -1.80 4.50 11.79
C ASN A 293 -2.38 3.48 12.78
N GLY A 294 -1.54 2.66 13.43
CA GLY A 294 -1.96 1.71 14.46
C GLY A 294 -2.79 0.56 13.90
N ILE A 295 -2.32 -0.09 12.85
CA ILE A 295 -3.06 -1.18 12.21
C ILE A 295 -2.16 -2.32 11.75
N VAL A 296 -2.71 -3.54 11.75
CA VAL A 296 -2.15 -4.71 11.08
C VAL A 296 -3.12 -5.14 9.99
N VAL A 297 -2.63 -5.25 8.76
CA VAL A 297 -3.39 -5.71 7.59
C VAL A 297 -2.81 -7.05 7.13
N MET A 298 -3.66 -8.06 7.00
CA MET A 298 -3.33 -9.34 6.41
C MET A 298 -4.09 -9.50 5.10
N ARG A 299 -3.38 -9.75 4.02
CA ARG A 299 -3.94 -9.88 2.66
C ARG A 299 -3.52 -11.22 2.09
N GLN A 300 -4.49 -12.01 1.63
CA GLN A 300 -4.25 -13.19 0.81
C GLN A 300 -4.71 -12.90 -0.61
N ASN A 301 -3.83 -13.09 -1.59
CA ASN A 301 -4.19 -12.98 -3.00
C ASN A 301 -4.78 -14.30 -3.51
N PRO A 302 -5.55 -14.28 -4.61
CA PRO A 302 -6.13 -15.48 -5.17
C PRO A 302 -5.06 -16.51 -5.58
N SER A 303 -5.40 -17.78 -5.44
CA SER A 303 -4.66 -18.88 -6.06
C SER A 303 -5.22 -19.11 -7.46
N VAL A 304 -4.35 -19.47 -8.39
CA VAL A 304 -4.70 -19.70 -9.81
C VAL A 304 -4.13 -21.05 -10.22
N GLU A 305 -4.99 -22.01 -10.53
CA GLU A 305 -4.58 -23.30 -11.08
C GLU A 305 -4.10 -23.11 -12.53
N LEU A 306 -3.11 -23.91 -12.97
CA LEU A 306 -2.68 -23.95 -14.36
C LEU A 306 -3.70 -24.75 -15.18
N SER A 307 -4.11 -24.18 -16.31
CA SER A 307 -4.89 -24.91 -17.31
C SER A 307 -4.02 -25.98 -18.01
N SER A 308 -4.67 -26.90 -18.73
CA SER A 308 -3.98 -27.89 -19.57
C SER A 308 -3.10 -27.27 -20.66
N GLU A 309 -3.34 -26.01 -21.01
CA GLU A 309 -2.56 -25.24 -21.99
C GLU A 309 -1.42 -24.45 -21.34
N GLY A 310 -1.26 -24.54 -20.00
CA GLY A 310 -0.25 -23.83 -19.23
C GLY A 310 -0.57 -22.35 -18.96
N GLY A 311 -1.78 -21.90 -19.29
CA GLY A 311 -2.29 -20.57 -18.96
C GLY A 311 -3.09 -20.53 -17.66
N PRO A 312 -3.63 -19.35 -17.25
CA PRO A 312 -4.52 -19.23 -16.10
C PRO A 312 -5.77 -20.12 -16.26
N GLY A 313 -5.99 -20.99 -15.28
CA GLY A 313 -7.14 -21.88 -15.16
C GLY A 313 -8.15 -21.35 -14.14
N GLN A 314 -8.58 -22.22 -13.21
CA GLN A 314 -9.53 -21.82 -12.18
C GLN A 314 -8.87 -20.86 -11.18
N VAL A 315 -9.60 -19.81 -10.79
CA VAL A 315 -9.19 -18.87 -9.73
C VAL A 315 -10.04 -19.09 -8.49
N LYS A 316 -9.41 -19.20 -7.32
CA LYS A 316 -10.08 -19.25 -6.02
C LYS A 316 -9.34 -18.42 -5.00
N ILE A 317 -10.08 -17.83 -4.07
CA ILE A 317 -9.51 -17.11 -2.93
C ILE A 317 -9.78 -17.87 -1.63
N GLY A 318 -8.74 -18.01 -0.81
CA GLY A 318 -8.84 -18.50 0.57
C GLY A 318 -9.09 -17.34 1.53
N THR A 319 -9.58 -17.65 2.73
CA THR A 319 -9.65 -16.67 3.80
C THR A 319 -8.47 -16.87 4.75
N PRO A 320 -7.57 -15.88 4.90
CA PRO A 320 -6.50 -15.99 5.86
C PRO A 320 -7.07 -15.82 7.27
N GLU A 321 -6.48 -16.55 8.21
CA GLU A 321 -6.79 -16.49 9.63
C GLU A 321 -5.55 -16.09 10.42
N GLY A 322 -5.77 -15.53 11.60
CA GLY A 322 -4.66 -15.17 12.46
C GLY A 322 -5.09 -14.44 13.71
N LYS A 323 -4.11 -14.19 14.57
CA LYS A 323 -4.26 -13.50 15.84
C LYS A 323 -3.12 -12.54 16.05
N VAL A 324 -3.43 -11.39 16.63
CA VAL A 324 -2.47 -10.33 16.93
C VAL A 324 -2.42 -10.07 18.42
N TRP A 325 -1.21 -9.91 18.94
CA TRP A 325 -0.94 -9.39 20.28
C TRP A 325 -0.06 -8.15 20.16
N GLN A 326 -0.14 -7.28 21.16
CA GLN A 326 0.77 -6.15 21.29
C GLN A 326 1.21 -6.00 22.74
N THR A 327 2.51 -5.85 22.96
CA THR A 327 3.08 -5.51 24.26
C THR A 327 3.03 -4.00 24.50
N PRO A 328 3.16 -3.53 25.76
CA PRO A 328 3.15 -2.09 26.08
C PRO A 328 4.26 -1.26 25.41
N ASP A 329 5.40 -1.88 25.09
CA ASP A 329 6.53 -1.26 24.38
C ASP A 329 6.35 -1.27 22.85
N GLY A 330 5.20 -1.74 22.37
CA GLY A 330 4.82 -1.68 20.96
C GLY A 330 5.24 -2.87 20.11
N ALA A 331 5.86 -3.91 20.69
CA ALA A 331 6.14 -5.13 19.94
C ALA A 331 4.83 -5.84 19.56
N VAL A 332 4.77 -6.32 18.33
CA VAL A 332 3.57 -6.96 17.75
C VAL A 332 3.88 -8.42 17.46
N ARG A 333 3.09 -9.34 18.00
CA ARG A 333 3.13 -10.77 17.65
C ARG A 333 1.96 -11.10 16.74
N ILE A 334 2.24 -11.82 15.66
CA ILE A 334 1.26 -12.21 14.65
C ILE A 334 1.40 -13.70 14.42
N GLN A 335 0.37 -14.44 14.83
CA GLN A 335 0.15 -15.80 14.38
C GLN A 335 -0.74 -15.75 13.15
N TYR A 336 -0.35 -16.43 12.08
CA TYR A 336 -1.06 -16.41 10.80
C TYR A 336 -1.18 -17.81 10.20
N ASP A 337 -2.25 -18.02 9.45
CA ASP A 337 -2.50 -19.20 8.64
C ASP A 337 -3.20 -18.78 7.35
N ALA A 338 -2.66 -19.20 6.21
CA ALA A 338 -3.25 -18.99 4.90
C ALA A 338 -3.24 -20.30 4.11
N ALA A 339 -4.41 -20.89 3.96
CA ALA A 339 -4.59 -22.13 3.20
C ALA A 339 -4.71 -21.86 1.70
N ASN A 340 -4.14 -22.76 0.89
CA ASN A 340 -4.44 -22.81 -0.53
C ASN A 340 -5.87 -23.37 -0.73
N PRO A 341 -6.80 -22.61 -1.35
CA PRO A 341 -8.17 -23.08 -1.58
C PRO A 341 -8.25 -24.31 -2.49
N PHE A 342 -7.22 -24.58 -3.31
CA PHE A 342 -7.12 -25.79 -4.16
C PHE A 342 -6.49 -26.99 -3.47
N ALA A 343 -5.93 -26.84 -2.26
CA ALA A 343 -5.27 -27.96 -1.60
C ALA A 343 -6.21 -29.18 -1.47
N PRO A 344 -5.71 -30.41 -1.67
CA PRO A 344 -6.52 -31.62 -1.54
C PRO A 344 -6.96 -31.82 -0.09
N GLY A 345 -8.03 -32.58 0.15
CA GLY A 345 -8.55 -32.84 1.50
C GLY A 345 -7.49 -33.40 2.46
N ILE A 346 -6.60 -34.27 1.96
CA ILE A 346 -5.46 -34.82 2.71
C ILE A 346 -4.41 -33.77 3.14
N ALA A 347 -4.49 -32.54 2.65
CA ALA A 347 -3.65 -31.42 3.08
C ALA A 347 -4.43 -30.43 3.96
N LYS A 348 -5.77 -30.53 3.99
CA LYS A 348 -6.67 -29.61 4.71
C LYS A 348 -7.13 -30.15 6.06
N ASP A 349 -7.38 -31.46 6.17
CA ASP A 349 -8.10 -32.06 7.30
C ASP A 349 -7.25 -33.14 8.02
N PRO A 350 -6.32 -32.76 8.92
CA PRO A 350 -5.53 -33.73 9.70
C PRO A 350 -6.40 -34.54 10.67
N PRO A 351 -5.97 -35.73 11.15
CA PRO A 351 -4.61 -36.29 11.03
C PRO A 351 -4.41 -37.28 9.87
N TRP A 352 -3.20 -37.35 9.32
CA TRP A 352 -2.73 -38.39 8.38
C TRP A 352 -1.35 -38.92 8.81
N PRO A 353 -0.86 -40.06 8.26
CA PRO A 353 0.35 -40.72 8.76
C PRO A 353 1.64 -39.87 8.77
N ALA A 354 1.64 -38.70 8.13
CA ALA A 354 2.77 -37.79 7.99
C ALA A 354 2.60 -36.45 8.74
N GLY A 355 1.54 -36.26 9.55
CA GLY A 355 1.40 -35.06 10.38
C GLY A 355 -0.01 -34.81 10.92
N ASP A 356 -0.06 -33.98 11.98
CA ASP A 356 -1.28 -33.60 12.70
C ASP A 356 -1.77 -32.17 12.37
N HIS A 357 -1.21 -31.54 11.34
CA HIS A 357 -1.48 -30.14 10.99
C HIS A 357 -1.79 -29.99 9.50
N ALA A 358 -2.67 -29.05 9.18
CA ALA A 358 -2.96 -28.68 7.80
C ALA A 358 -1.71 -28.11 7.11
N TRP A 359 -1.52 -28.44 5.83
CA TRP A 359 -0.42 -27.91 5.03
C TRP A 359 -0.81 -26.53 4.48
N THR A 360 -0.64 -25.53 5.32
CA THR A 360 -0.94 -24.12 5.04
C THR A 360 0.34 -23.29 5.10
N VAL A 361 0.29 -22.09 4.56
CA VAL A 361 1.35 -21.10 4.77
C VAL A 361 1.10 -20.45 6.12
N ASN A 362 1.89 -20.80 7.14
CA ASN A 362 1.62 -20.39 8.51
C ASN A 362 2.89 -20.06 9.31
N GLY A 363 2.70 -19.37 10.42
CA GLY A 363 3.78 -18.99 11.32
C GLY A 363 3.32 -18.18 12.52
N ASP A 364 4.28 -17.87 13.38
CA ASP A 364 4.12 -17.06 14.58
C ASP A 364 5.34 -16.17 14.71
N LEU A 365 5.17 -14.88 14.36
CA LEU A 365 6.26 -13.93 14.21
C LEU A 365 6.08 -12.75 15.17
N VAL A 366 7.20 -12.30 15.74
CA VAL A 366 7.29 -11.12 16.60
C VAL A 366 8.06 -10.03 15.87
N PHE A 367 7.45 -8.84 15.81
CA PHE A 367 8.00 -7.63 15.25
C PHE A 367 8.29 -6.69 16.41
N THR A 368 9.56 -6.50 16.75
CA THR A 368 9.99 -5.67 17.88
C THR A 368 10.56 -4.33 17.36
N PRO A 369 9.88 -3.20 17.59
CA PRO A 369 10.45 -1.87 17.31
C PRO A 369 11.78 -1.67 18.04
N GLN A 370 12.78 -1.11 17.35
CA GLN A 370 14.05 -0.69 17.97
C GLN A 370 14.48 0.67 17.40
N GLN A 371 15.46 1.31 18.06
CA GLN A 371 16.01 2.60 17.61
C GLN A 371 16.60 2.53 16.18
N GLY A 372 17.13 1.37 15.77
CA GLY A 372 17.68 1.15 14.44
C GLY A 372 16.66 0.72 13.38
N GLY A 373 15.41 0.43 13.77
CA GLY A 373 14.38 -0.21 12.95
C GLY A 373 13.88 -1.52 13.58
N VAL A 374 12.86 -2.11 12.99
CA VAL A 374 12.20 -3.30 13.53
C VAL A 374 13.11 -4.54 13.45
N ARG A 375 13.03 -5.40 14.47
CA ARG A 375 13.59 -6.76 14.46
C ARG A 375 12.47 -7.78 14.28
N VAL A 376 12.72 -8.85 13.53
CA VAL A 376 11.77 -9.94 13.29
C VAL A 376 12.34 -11.23 13.86
N ASP A 377 11.55 -11.90 14.70
CA ASP A 377 11.86 -13.19 15.30
C ASP A 377 10.64 -14.11 15.25
N GLY A 378 10.81 -15.42 15.44
CA GLY A 378 9.70 -16.36 15.59
C GLY A 378 9.86 -17.62 14.74
N THR A 379 8.76 -18.27 14.42
CA THR A 379 8.72 -19.52 13.64
C THR A 379 7.84 -19.38 12.42
N ARG A 380 8.23 -19.98 11.29
CA ARG A 380 7.41 -20.01 10.08
C ARG A 380 7.60 -21.31 9.30
N THR A 381 6.67 -21.62 8.42
CA THR A 381 6.81 -22.75 7.49
C THR A 381 8.05 -22.58 6.59
N ASP A 382 8.67 -23.70 6.19
CA ASP A 382 9.83 -23.74 5.29
C ASP A 382 9.51 -23.32 3.84
N TYR A 383 8.24 -23.01 3.57
CA TYR A 383 7.71 -22.59 2.29
C TYR A 383 6.56 -21.61 2.48
N PRO A 384 6.40 -20.58 1.62
CA PRO A 384 7.23 -20.22 0.46
C PRO A 384 8.42 -19.32 0.86
N SER A 385 8.97 -18.50 -0.04
CA SER A 385 9.99 -17.50 0.34
C SER A 385 9.35 -16.35 1.12
N PHE A 386 10.10 -15.75 2.04
CA PHE A 386 9.64 -14.66 2.90
C PHE A 386 10.60 -13.47 2.84
N GLU A 387 10.03 -12.27 2.81
CA GLU A 387 10.79 -11.01 2.83
C GLU A 387 10.09 -10.00 3.73
N VAL A 388 10.88 -9.22 4.45
CA VAL A 388 10.41 -8.14 5.32
C VAL A 388 11.21 -6.88 5.06
N TYR A 389 10.49 -5.78 4.83
CA TYR A 389 11.05 -4.44 4.71
C TYR A 389 10.34 -3.50 5.68
N GLN A 390 11.02 -2.43 6.06
CA GLN A 390 10.45 -1.34 6.85
C GLN A 390 10.56 -0.04 6.08
N ASP A 391 9.44 0.60 5.77
CA ASP A 391 9.38 1.94 5.21
C ASP A 391 9.33 2.92 6.37
N LEU A 392 10.39 3.72 6.54
CA LEU A 392 10.46 4.72 7.61
C LEU A 392 9.68 5.98 7.19
N PRO A 393 9.18 6.78 8.16
CA PRO A 393 8.47 8.03 7.86
C PRO A 393 9.28 9.05 7.05
N SER A 394 10.62 8.93 7.04
CA SER A 394 11.53 9.71 6.19
C SER A 394 11.41 9.38 4.69
N GLY A 395 10.66 8.34 4.31
CA GLY A 395 10.53 7.84 2.93
C GLY A 395 11.61 6.83 2.54
N SER A 396 12.55 6.49 3.44
CA SER A 396 13.56 5.45 3.18
C SER A 396 13.05 4.05 3.54
N THR A 397 13.30 3.08 2.66
CA THR A 397 13.03 1.66 2.93
C THR A 397 14.29 0.94 3.43
N ARG A 398 14.13 0.11 4.46
CA ARG A 398 15.15 -0.77 5.00
C ARG A 398 14.78 -2.24 4.76
N THR A 399 15.74 -3.06 4.34
CA THR A 399 15.63 -4.51 4.39
C THR A 399 15.79 -5.01 5.83
N VAL A 400 14.80 -5.76 6.31
CA VAL A 400 14.77 -6.31 7.67
C VAL A 400 15.15 -7.78 7.66
N LEU A 401 14.51 -8.58 6.79
CA LEU A 401 14.74 -10.01 6.67
C LEU A 401 14.49 -10.46 5.24
N ILE A 402 15.34 -11.33 4.71
CA ILE A 402 15.10 -12.10 3.49
C ILE A 402 15.36 -13.55 3.85
N ASP A 403 14.37 -14.39 3.65
CA ASP A 403 14.36 -15.78 4.09
C ASP A 403 13.78 -16.67 2.98
N PRO A 404 14.63 -17.18 2.06
CA PRO A 404 14.19 -17.97 0.92
C PRO A 404 13.52 -19.27 1.35
N ALA A 405 12.61 -19.79 0.51
CA ALA A 405 12.05 -21.12 0.70
C ALA A 405 13.18 -22.16 0.77
N ALA A 406 13.02 -23.20 1.61
CA ALA A 406 14.02 -24.27 1.72
C ALA A 406 14.21 -25.05 0.40
N SER A 407 13.30 -24.91 -0.56
CA SER A 407 13.43 -25.44 -1.93
C SER A 407 12.85 -24.46 -2.94
N GLY A 408 13.66 -24.13 -3.96
CA GLY A 408 13.23 -23.39 -5.15
C GLY A 408 12.63 -24.28 -6.26
N ALA A 409 12.34 -25.55 -5.97
CA ALA A 409 11.77 -26.47 -6.94
C ALA A 409 10.24 -26.37 -6.99
N GLY A 410 9.63 -26.69 -8.13
CA GLY A 410 8.18 -26.71 -8.30
C GLY A 410 7.42 -27.68 -7.37
N TRP A 411 8.11 -28.64 -6.74
CA TRP A 411 7.53 -29.54 -5.73
C TRP A 411 7.69 -29.04 -4.29
N GLY A 412 8.31 -27.88 -4.08
CA GLY A 412 8.60 -27.28 -2.78
C GLY A 412 7.42 -27.29 -1.80
N PRO A 413 6.18 -26.94 -2.20
CA PRO A 413 5.04 -26.97 -1.28
C PRO A 413 4.85 -28.33 -0.58
N ILE A 414 4.93 -29.44 -1.32
CA ILE A 414 4.65 -30.78 -0.79
C ILE A 414 5.74 -31.22 0.21
N ALA A 415 6.98 -30.81 -0.03
CA ALA A 415 8.10 -31.24 0.80
C ALA A 415 8.34 -30.34 2.00
N ASN A 416 7.90 -29.08 1.96
CA ASN A 416 8.37 -28.05 2.90
C ASN A 416 7.23 -27.38 3.70
N LEU A 417 5.98 -27.33 3.21
CA LEU A 417 4.85 -26.84 4.02
C LEU A 417 4.61 -27.59 5.34
N PRO A 418 4.92 -28.91 5.47
CA PRO A 418 4.76 -29.62 6.74
C PRO A 418 5.78 -29.24 7.82
N TYR A 419 6.84 -28.50 7.47
CA TYR A 419 7.97 -28.22 8.34
C TYR A 419 8.12 -26.72 8.60
N HIS A 420 8.83 -26.40 9.68
CA HIS A 420 9.05 -25.04 10.15
C HIS A 420 10.49 -24.84 10.59
N HIS A 421 10.95 -23.60 10.52
CA HIS A 421 12.22 -23.18 11.09
C HIS A 421 12.07 -21.87 11.85
N ASP A 422 13.06 -21.60 12.70
CA ASP A 422 13.18 -20.35 13.45
C ASP A 422 13.78 -19.25 12.58
N VAL A 423 13.24 -18.04 12.71
CA VAL A 423 13.86 -16.80 12.25
C VAL A 423 14.31 -15.98 13.47
N GLY A 424 15.50 -15.38 13.37
CA GLY A 424 16.07 -14.58 14.47
C GLY A 424 16.22 -15.41 15.75
N ALA A 425 15.67 -14.92 16.86
CA ALA A 425 15.67 -15.60 18.15
C ALA A 425 14.65 -16.76 18.27
N GLY A 426 13.90 -17.05 17.21
CA GLY A 426 12.91 -18.14 17.20
C GLY A 426 11.81 -17.96 18.23
N GLY A 427 11.25 -19.07 18.70
CA GLY A 427 10.18 -19.07 19.72
C GLY A 427 10.54 -18.42 21.07
N SER A 428 11.83 -18.18 21.36
CA SER A 428 12.22 -17.45 22.59
C SER A 428 11.71 -15.99 22.61
N ALA A 429 11.44 -15.41 21.44
CA ALA A 429 10.89 -14.07 21.30
C ALA A 429 9.43 -13.95 21.78
N PHE A 430 8.74 -15.05 22.06
CA PHE A 430 7.37 -15.04 22.56
C PHE A 430 7.27 -14.70 24.05
N ALA A 431 8.35 -14.85 24.81
CA ALA A 431 8.36 -14.68 26.26
C ALA A 431 7.80 -13.33 26.77
N PRO A 432 8.02 -12.16 26.11
CA PRO A 432 7.42 -10.90 26.52
C PRO A 432 5.88 -10.89 26.47
N PHE A 433 5.29 -11.74 25.62
CA PHE A 433 3.84 -11.87 25.47
C PHE A 433 3.23 -12.82 26.51
N ASP A 434 4.03 -13.57 27.27
CA ASP A 434 3.58 -14.46 28.34
C ASP A 434 3.42 -13.72 29.69
N THR A 435 2.92 -12.49 29.66
CA THR A 435 2.84 -11.57 30.81
C THR A 435 1.42 -11.18 31.21
N GLY A 436 0.40 -11.85 30.66
CA GLY A 436 -1.03 -11.61 30.94
C GLY A 436 -1.52 -12.09 32.30
N GLY A 437 -0.64 -12.65 33.14
CA GLY A 437 -0.93 -13.09 34.51
C GLY A 437 -0.43 -14.49 34.80
N TRP A 438 -0.84 -15.05 35.94
CA TRP A 438 -0.49 -16.40 36.38
C TRP A 438 -1.73 -17.26 36.58
N ASN A 439 -1.74 -18.49 36.06
CA ASN A 439 -2.78 -19.46 36.34
C ASN A 439 -2.33 -20.41 37.46
N PRO A 440 -2.75 -20.20 38.72
CA PRO A 440 -2.28 -21.01 39.85
C PRO A 440 -2.78 -22.45 39.81
N LYS A 441 -3.81 -22.76 39.01
CA LYS A 441 -4.36 -24.12 38.89
C LYS A 441 -3.44 -25.03 38.07
N TYR A 442 -2.77 -24.46 37.07
CA TYR A 442 -1.91 -25.22 36.15
C TYR A 442 -0.43 -24.83 36.26
N ASP A 443 -0.09 -23.89 37.13
CA ASP A 443 1.29 -23.41 37.36
C ASP A 443 1.94 -22.86 36.08
N VAL A 444 1.17 -22.11 35.28
CA VAL A 444 1.63 -21.56 33.99
C VAL A 444 1.31 -20.07 33.86
N LYS A 445 2.17 -19.35 33.13
CA LYS A 445 1.92 -17.97 32.72
C LYS A 445 0.78 -17.92 31.72
N ILE A 446 -0.07 -16.90 31.85
CA ILE A 446 -1.15 -16.62 30.91
C ILE A 446 -0.60 -15.63 29.88
N PRO A 447 -0.71 -15.92 28.56
CA PRO A 447 -0.33 -14.94 27.55
C PRO A 447 -1.23 -13.71 27.59
N LEU A 448 -0.72 -12.59 27.09
CA LEU A 448 -1.54 -11.42 26.78
C LEU A 448 -2.75 -11.85 25.92
N PRO A 449 -3.90 -11.17 26.03
CA PRO A 449 -5.04 -11.48 25.19
C PRO A 449 -4.71 -11.21 23.71
N SER A 450 -4.98 -12.18 22.84
CA SER A 450 -4.94 -11.98 21.39
C SER A 450 -6.23 -11.33 20.90
N THR A 451 -6.14 -10.71 19.73
CA THR A 451 -7.30 -10.33 18.93
C THR A 451 -7.27 -11.04 17.58
N PRO A 452 -8.32 -11.79 17.20
CA PRO A 452 -8.41 -12.36 15.87
C PRO A 452 -8.60 -11.28 14.82
N PHE A 453 -8.12 -11.54 13.61
CA PHE A 453 -8.34 -10.67 12.46
C PHE A 453 -9.83 -10.50 12.11
N GLY A 454 -10.25 -9.26 11.85
CA GLY A 454 -11.62 -8.92 11.45
C GLY A 454 -11.72 -8.31 10.04
N SER A 455 -12.91 -7.83 9.68
CA SER A 455 -13.13 -7.15 8.40
C SER A 455 -12.50 -5.75 8.39
N ALA A 456 -12.02 -5.27 7.24
CA ALA A 456 -11.53 -3.89 7.08
C ALA A 456 -12.59 -2.83 7.43
N ALA A 457 -13.89 -3.11 7.21
CA ALA A 457 -14.97 -2.18 7.54
C ALA A 457 -15.14 -1.97 9.06
N ASN A 458 -14.84 -2.99 9.86
CA ASN A 458 -14.98 -2.99 11.33
C ASN A 458 -13.81 -3.76 11.96
N PRO A 459 -12.60 -3.20 11.97
CA PRO A 459 -11.44 -3.90 12.48
C PRO A 459 -11.48 -3.95 14.02
N PRO A 460 -11.33 -5.14 14.64
CA PRO A 460 -11.24 -5.27 16.09
C PRO A 460 -9.91 -4.68 16.61
N SER A 461 -9.86 -4.33 17.89
CA SER A 461 -8.68 -3.71 18.50
C SER A 461 -8.02 -4.62 19.52
N VAL A 462 -6.68 -4.68 19.49
CA VAL A 462 -5.91 -5.37 20.53
C VAL A 462 -6.12 -4.67 21.89
N PRO A 463 -6.49 -5.40 22.96
CA PRO A 463 -6.64 -4.82 24.29
C PRO A 463 -5.32 -4.28 24.81
N ILE A 464 -5.35 -3.11 25.44
CA ILE A 464 -4.20 -2.56 26.16
C ILE A 464 -4.08 -3.31 27.50
N PRO A 465 -2.91 -3.87 27.85
CA PRO A 465 -2.69 -4.37 29.19
C PRO A 465 -2.74 -3.19 30.17
N THR A 466 -3.84 -3.03 30.91
CA THR A 466 -3.96 -2.00 31.95
C THR A 466 -3.30 -2.50 33.25
N GLY A 467 -2.03 -2.19 33.46
CA GLY A 467 -1.39 -2.27 34.78
C GLY A 467 0.08 -2.69 34.78
N PRO A 468 0.87 -2.31 35.81
CA PRO A 468 2.18 -2.90 36.04
C PRO A 468 1.99 -4.39 36.36
N ALA A 469 2.90 -5.23 35.85
CA ALA A 469 2.97 -6.64 36.21
C ALA A 469 2.94 -6.76 37.75
N GLN A 470 1.89 -7.36 38.29
CA GLN A 470 1.90 -7.77 39.69
C GLN A 470 2.85 -8.97 39.78
N PHE A 471 3.98 -8.72 40.43
CA PHE A 471 5.07 -9.68 40.65
C PHE A 471 4.65 -10.88 41.49
#